data_AF-A0A974VPL0-F1
#
_entry.id   AF-A0A974VPL0-F1
#
_cell.length_a   1.000
_cell.length_b   1.000
_cell.length_c   1.000
_cell.angle_alpha   90.00
_cell.angle_beta   90.00
_cell.angle_gamma   90.00
#
_symmetry.space_group_name_H-M   'P 1'
#
loop_
_entity.id
_entity.type
_entity.pdbx_description
1 polymer ?
#
loop_
_entity_poly.entity_id
_entity_poly.type
_entity_poly.pdbx_seq_one_letter_code
_entity_poly.pdbx_strand_id
1 'polypeptide(L)'
;MGKTTTTTSATPTTSVASTPSLTPQEHALIEIRTVPAFTAEAARKRRQRSPETEIGRKRRVRKINTILGQTYPYAVAELDFENPFQLLVATVLSAQTTDVRVNSVTPTLFTAYPDAAALASARAEDLEDIIKSLGFYRAKTRSIIALAQQLVTECDGQVPATLKQLVKLAGVGRKTAFVVLGNAFNQPGLTVDTHFGRLARRMGMTIEKDPVKVEREVAALFEKKDWTQLSHRLVYHGRRICHAQKPACGVCPVADLCPSYGEGETDEIKARKLMKYEMAPGREGLHLKFLKGYSRRQLQAEGYSLGS
;
A
#
# COMPACT_ATOMS: atom_id res chain seq x y z
N MET A 1 35.59 11.15 58.82
CA MET A 1 35.16 9.78 58.48
C MET A 1 33.67 9.80 58.18
N GLY A 2 33.31 10.19 56.95
CA GLY A 2 31.91 10.33 56.52
C GLY A 2 31.43 9.02 55.89
N LYS A 3 30.25 8.54 56.31
CA LYS A 3 29.56 7.39 55.72
C LYS A 3 28.56 7.90 54.67
N THR A 4 28.78 7.46 53.44
CA THR A 4 28.00 7.78 52.24
C THR A 4 26.69 6.99 52.24
N THR A 5 25.57 7.70 52.13
CA THR A 5 24.22 7.17 51.92
C THR A 5 24.01 6.86 50.43
N THR A 6 23.71 5.61 50.10
CA THR A 6 23.40 5.17 48.74
C THR A 6 21.92 5.41 48.43
N THR A 7 21.63 6.36 47.55
CA THR A 7 20.27 6.62 47.04
C THR A 7 20.00 5.76 45.82
N THR A 8 19.10 4.78 45.96
CA THR A 8 18.59 3.95 44.87
C THR A 8 17.61 4.76 44.02
N SER A 9 18.00 5.10 42.79
CA SER A 9 17.13 5.77 41.81
C SER A 9 16.18 4.75 41.17
N ALA A 10 14.88 4.92 41.38
CA ALA A 10 13.84 4.16 40.72
C ALA A 10 13.66 4.63 39.26
N THR A 11 13.78 3.69 38.32
CA THR A 11 13.47 3.90 36.90
C THR A 11 11.96 4.05 36.71
N PRO A 12 11.45 5.05 35.98
CA PRO A 12 10.03 5.17 35.73
C PRO A 12 9.60 4.09 34.72
N THR A 13 8.76 3.18 35.17
CA THR A 13 8.03 2.22 34.34
C THR A 13 7.11 2.98 33.38
N THR A 14 7.43 2.98 32.10
CA THR A 14 6.51 3.36 31.01
C THR A 14 5.24 2.53 31.14
N SER A 15 4.12 3.17 31.45
CA SER A 15 2.82 2.52 31.44
C SER A 15 2.46 2.17 30.01
N VAL A 16 2.29 0.88 29.74
CA VAL A 16 1.63 0.41 28.52
C VAL A 16 0.20 0.91 28.62
N ALA A 17 -0.17 1.88 27.79
CA ALA A 17 -1.55 2.35 27.69
C ALA A 17 -2.43 1.13 27.39
N SER A 18 -3.27 0.76 28.36
CA SER A 18 -4.28 -0.27 28.22
C SER A 18 -5.19 0.11 27.07
N THR A 19 -5.18 -0.68 25.99
CA THR A 19 -6.09 -0.48 24.87
C THR A 19 -7.51 -0.65 25.42
N PRO A 20 -8.38 0.38 25.35
CA PRO A 20 -9.75 0.22 25.83
C PRO A 20 -10.42 -0.92 25.05
N SER A 21 -11.11 -1.81 25.78
CA SER A 21 -11.89 -2.90 25.19
C SER A 21 -12.93 -2.33 24.23
N LEU A 22 -12.91 -2.79 22.98
CA LEU A 22 -13.84 -2.34 21.94
C LEU A 22 -15.29 -2.71 22.28
N THR A 23 -16.22 -1.85 21.89
CA THR A 23 -17.67 -2.13 22.03
C THR A 23 -18.13 -3.19 21.02
N PRO A 24 -19.27 -3.88 21.23
CA PRO A 24 -19.82 -4.82 20.25
C PRO A 24 -20.07 -4.20 18.87
N GLN A 25 -20.47 -2.93 18.83
CA GLN A 25 -20.66 -2.18 17.58
C GLN A 25 -19.34 -1.94 16.85
N GLU A 26 -18.27 -1.64 17.59
CA GLU A 26 -16.93 -1.48 17.01
C GLU A 26 -16.35 -2.80 16.53
N HIS A 27 -16.61 -3.91 17.23
CA HIS A 27 -16.29 -5.25 16.77
C HIS A 27 -16.98 -5.60 15.44
N ALA A 28 -18.26 -5.24 15.30
CA ALA A 28 -18.99 -5.45 14.04
C ALA A 28 -18.43 -4.61 12.89
N LEU A 29 -17.90 -3.41 13.17
CA LEU A 29 -17.29 -2.56 12.13
C LEU A 29 -15.97 -3.12 11.59
N ILE A 30 -15.12 -3.68 12.46
CA ILE A 30 -13.83 -4.24 12.06
C ILE A 30 -13.94 -5.63 11.43
N GLU A 31 -15.09 -6.29 11.58
CA GLU A 31 -15.32 -7.62 11.02
C GLU A 31 -15.38 -7.55 9.50
N ILE A 32 -14.46 -8.27 8.85
CA ILE A 32 -14.45 -8.40 7.39
C ILE A 32 -15.28 -9.61 6.99
N ARG A 33 -15.84 -9.58 5.77
CA ARG A 33 -16.45 -10.76 5.16
C ARG A 33 -15.49 -11.94 5.24
N THR A 34 -15.93 -13.05 5.79
CA THR A 34 -15.26 -14.36 5.66
C THR A 34 -16.14 -15.31 4.87
N VAL A 35 -15.55 -16.40 4.38
CA VAL A 35 -16.24 -17.42 3.59
C VAL A 35 -15.94 -18.76 4.23
N PRO A 36 -16.96 -19.55 4.61
CA PRO A 36 -16.73 -20.89 5.14
C PRO A 36 -15.91 -21.75 4.18
N ALA A 37 -14.95 -22.51 4.71
CA ALA A 37 -14.00 -23.29 3.90
C ALA A 37 -14.71 -24.26 2.94
N PHE A 38 -15.79 -24.91 3.38
CA PHE A 38 -16.58 -25.82 2.54
C PHE A 38 -17.22 -25.09 1.34
N THR A 39 -17.70 -23.86 1.53
CA THR A 39 -18.29 -23.03 0.48
C THR A 39 -17.22 -22.62 -0.54
N ALA A 40 -16.06 -22.17 -0.06
CA ALA A 40 -14.95 -21.78 -0.92
C ALA A 40 -14.43 -22.97 -1.75
N GLU A 41 -14.30 -24.14 -1.12
CA GLU A 41 -13.84 -25.36 -1.78
C GLU A 41 -14.84 -25.87 -2.82
N ALA A 42 -16.14 -25.85 -2.53
CA ALA A 42 -17.18 -26.19 -3.49
C ALA A 42 -17.17 -25.24 -4.71
N ALA A 43 -17.03 -23.93 -4.47
CA ALA A 43 -16.97 -22.92 -5.54
C ALA A 43 -15.71 -23.09 -6.41
N ARG A 44 -14.57 -23.49 -5.82
CA ARG A 44 -13.34 -23.81 -6.56
C ARG A 44 -13.52 -25.05 -7.43
N LYS A 45 -14.01 -26.15 -6.87
CA LYS A 45 -14.25 -27.41 -7.59
C LYS A 45 -15.21 -27.22 -8.77
N ARG A 46 -16.27 -26.41 -8.59
CA ARG A 46 -17.21 -26.09 -9.67
C ARG A 46 -16.51 -25.42 -10.86
N ARG A 47 -15.55 -24.53 -10.61
CA ARG A 47 -14.82 -23.81 -11.65
C ARG A 47 -13.75 -24.64 -12.36
N GLN A 48 -13.20 -25.65 -11.69
CA GLN A 48 -12.29 -26.60 -12.34
C GLN A 48 -13.01 -27.52 -13.34
N ARG A 49 -14.31 -27.76 -13.14
CA ARG A 49 -15.11 -28.66 -14.00
C ARG A 49 -15.58 -28.02 -15.30
N SER A 50 -15.67 -26.70 -15.38
CA SER A 50 -16.24 -26.02 -16.54
C SER A 50 -15.52 -24.70 -16.80
N PRO A 51 -15.07 -24.44 -18.05
CA PRO A 51 -14.40 -23.20 -18.39
C PRO A 51 -15.32 -22.00 -18.20
N GLU A 52 -14.80 -20.94 -17.60
CA GLU A 52 -15.54 -19.70 -17.36
C GLU A 52 -15.63 -18.89 -18.66
N THR A 53 -16.82 -18.42 -19.00
CA THR A 53 -17.01 -17.51 -20.14
C THR A 53 -16.39 -16.14 -19.86
N GLU A 54 -16.06 -15.37 -20.90
CA GLU A 54 -15.50 -14.03 -20.70
C GLU A 54 -16.42 -13.11 -19.88
N ILE A 55 -17.73 -13.19 -20.12
CA ILE A 55 -18.74 -12.43 -19.36
C ILE A 55 -18.77 -12.89 -17.90
N GLY A 56 -18.71 -14.21 -17.65
CA GLY A 56 -18.62 -14.78 -16.30
C GLY A 56 -17.39 -14.24 -15.55
N ARG A 57 -16.23 -14.26 -16.21
CA ARG A 57 -14.97 -13.73 -15.69
C ARG A 57 -15.10 -12.25 -15.33
N LYS A 58 -15.62 -11.41 -16.25
CA LYS A 58 -15.86 -9.98 -16.00
C LYS A 58 -16.76 -9.74 -14.79
N ARG A 59 -17.89 -10.45 -14.68
CA ARG A 59 -18.81 -10.35 -13.53
C ARG A 59 -18.11 -10.72 -12.22
N ARG A 60 -17.36 -11.83 -12.23
CA ARG A 60 -16.66 -12.33 -11.04
C ARG A 60 -15.58 -11.37 -10.55
N VAL A 61 -14.69 -10.92 -11.42
CA VAL A 61 -13.57 -10.03 -11.03
C VAL A 61 -14.07 -8.64 -10.60
N ARG A 62 -15.17 -8.16 -11.18
CA ARG A 62 -15.85 -6.94 -10.72
C ARG A 62 -16.48 -7.13 -9.34
N LYS A 63 -17.12 -8.28 -9.09
CA LYS A 63 -17.65 -8.61 -7.75
C LYS A 63 -16.53 -8.70 -6.70
N ILE A 64 -15.38 -9.28 -7.06
CA ILE A 64 -14.17 -9.25 -6.22
C ILE A 64 -13.79 -7.81 -5.89
N ASN A 65 -13.68 -6.92 -6.88
CA ASN A 65 -13.34 -5.52 -6.66
C ASN A 65 -14.35 -4.80 -5.73
N THR A 66 -15.64 -5.08 -5.87
CA THR A 66 -16.68 -4.56 -4.95
C THR A 66 -16.44 -5.00 -3.52
N ILE A 67 -16.21 -6.29 -3.28
CA ILE A 67 -15.97 -6.84 -1.94
C ILE A 67 -14.68 -6.27 -1.34
N LEU A 68 -13.60 -6.17 -2.13
CA LEU A 68 -12.36 -5.55 -1.68
C LEU A 68 -12.56 -4.06 -1.37
N GLY A 69 -13.42 -3.35 -2.11
CA GLY A 69 -13.79 -1.97 -1.80
C GLY A 69 -14.54 -1.81 -0.48
N GLN A 70 -15.35 -2.81 -0.10
CA GLN A 70 -16.02 -2.86 1.20
C GLN A 70 -15.05 -3.25 2.33
N THR A 71 -14.08 -4.10 2.03
CA THR A 71 -13.06 -4.56 2.99
C THR A 71 -12.04 -3.45 3.30
N TYR A 72 -11.68 -2.66 2.29
CA TYR A 72 -10.69 -1.59 2.38
C TYR A 72 -11.28 -0.25 1.87
N PRO A 73 -12.30 0.32 2.55
CA PRO A 73 -12.93 1.57 2.11
C PRO A 73 -11.95 2.75 2.17
N TYR A 74 -10.90 2.63 3.00
CA TYR A 74 -9.82 3.60 3.20
C TYR A 74 -8.58 3.33 2.32
N ALA A 75 -8.67 2.47 1.29
CA ALA A 75 -7.53 2.17 0.43
C ALA A 75 -7.10 3.38 -0.41
N VAL A 76 -5.87 3.86 -0.19
CA VAL A 76 -5.21 4.98 -0.87
C VAL A 76 -3.73 4.64 -1.08
N ALA A 77 -2.95 5.52 -1.73
CA ALA A 77 -1.50 5.37 -1.72
C ALA A 77 -0.96 5.42 -0.27
N GLU A 78 -0.11 4.47 0.11
CA GLU A 78 0.43 4.40 1.49
C GLU A 78 1.63 5.33 1.72
N LEU A 79 2.07 6.08 0.69
CA LEU A 79 3.05 7.16 0.81
C LEU A 79 2.36 8.44 1.29
N ASP A 80 2.98 9.15 2.23
CA ASP A 80 2.42 10.39 2.78
C ASP A 80 2.86 11.60 1.93
N PHE A 81 1.90 12.37 1.42
CA PHE A 81 2.12 13.56 0.59
C PHE A 81 0.98 14.57 0.72
N GLU A 82 1.25 15.84 0.40
CA GLU A 82 0.27 16.93 0.38
C GLU A 82 0.04 17.50 -1.03
N ASN A 83 0.97 17.26 -1.95
CA ASN A 83 0.93 17.83 -3.29
C ASN A 83 1.59 16.87 -4.32
N PRO A 84 1.43 17.12 -5.64
CA PRO A 84 1.99 16.27 -6.67
C PRO A 84 3.52 16.12 -6.61
N PHE A 85 4.24 17.17 -6.22
CA PHE A 85 5.71 17.16 -6.10
C PHE A 85 6.17 16.20 -4.99
N GLN A 86 5.57 16.29 -3.80
CA GLN A 86 5.86 15.40 -2.70
C GLN A 86 5.57 13.94 -3.07
N LEU A 87 4.44 13.65 -3.72
CA LEU A 87 4.12 12.29 -4.16
C LEU A 87 5.14 11.77 -5.17
N LEU A 88 5.53 12.60 -6.15
CA LEU A 88 6.49 12.21 -7.17
C LEU A 88 7.85 11.85 -6.56
N VAL A 89 8.39 12.73 -5.70
CA VAL A 89 9.66 12.49 -4.99
C VAL A 89 9.57 11.26 -4.11
N ALA A 90 8.51 11.12 -3.30
CA ALA A 90 8.30 9.97 -2.43
C ALA A 90 8.20 8.65 -3.23
N THR A 91 7.57 8.67 -4.40
CA THR A 91 7.43 7.48 -5.26
C THR A 91 8.77 7.10 -5.92
N VAL A 92 9.61 8.06 -6.28
CA VAL A 92 10.98 7.76 -6.76
C VAL A 92 11.83 7.20 -5.62
N LEU A 93 11.71 7.75 -4.41
CA LEU A 93 12.41 7.26 -3.22
C LEU A 93 11.95 5.86 -2.79
N SER A 94 10.70 5.48 -3.05
CA SER A 94 10.14 4.17 -2.69
C SER A 94 10.68 3.01 -3.52
N ALA A 95 11.41 3.30 -4.60
CA ALA A 95 12.14 2.28 -5.35
C ALA A 95 13.02 1.44 -4.41
N GLN A 96 12.75 0.14 -4.38
CA GLN A 96 13.47 -0.86 -3.57
C GLN A 96 13.55 -0.53 -2.06
N THR A 97 12.54 0.15 -1.52
CA THR A 97 12.38 0.36 -0.08
C THR A 97 10.90 0.27 0.29
N THR A 98 10.59 0.33 1.59
CA THR A 98 9.21 0.28 2.06
C THR A 98 8.63 1.68 2.21
N ASP A 99 7.33 1.81 1.96
CA ASP A 99 6.62 3.10 2.11
C ASP A 99 6.77 3.65 3.55
N VAL A 100 6.81 2.77 4.55
CA VAL A 100 7.05 3.14 5.96
C VAL A 100 8.40 3.84 6.16
N ARG A 101 9.47 3.35 5.52
CA ARG A 101 10.81 3.97 5.61
C ARG A 101 10.85 5.30 4.87
N VAL A 102 10.19 5.39 3.71
CA VAL A 102 10.08 6.66 2.99
C VAL A 102 9.34 7.69 3.85
N ASN A 103 8.19 7.30 4.41
CA ASN A 103 7.38 8.18 5.25
C ASN A 103 8.09 8.63 6.54
N SER A 104 9.10 7.88 7.03
CA SER A 104 9.87 8.31 8.21
C SER A 104 10.87 9.44 7.90
N VAL A 105 11.25 9.64 6.63
CA VAL A 105 12.21 10.70 6.25
C VAL A 105 11.57 11.86 5.49
N THR A 106 10.41 11.63 4.85
CA THR A 106 9.72 12.67 4.05
C THR A 106 9.32 13.92 4.84
N PRO A 107 8.96 13.89 6.14
CA PRO A 107 8.68 15.13 6.88
C PRO A 107 9.90 16.05 6.96
N THR A 108 11.07 15.51 7.32
CA THR A 108 12.33 16.28 7.36
C THR A 108 12.74 16.73 5.96
N LEU A 109 12.64 15.84 4.97
CA LEU A 109 12.96 16.13 3.58
C LEU A 109 12.14 17.29 3.02
N PHE A 110 10.81 17.24 3.16
CA PHE A 110 9.92 18.27 2.59
C PHE A 110 9.87 19.55 3.42
N THR A 111 10.31 19.51 4.67
CA THR A 111 10.58 20.74 5.44
C THR A 111 11.82 21.45 4.92
N ALA A 112 12.90 20.72 4.62
CA ALA A 112 14.13 21.30 4.09
C ALA A 112 13.99 21.71 2.61
N TYR A 113 13.24 20.93 1.83
CA TYR A 113 13.06 21.12 0.39
C TYR A 113 11.56 21.07 0.03
N PRO A 114 10.83 22.18 0.23
CA PRO A 114 9.37 22.22 0.08
C PRO A 114 8.90 22.12 -1.39
N ASP A 115 9.75 22.49 -2.35
CA ASP A 115 9.43 22.52 -3.77
C ASP A 115 10.59 22.05 -4.66
N ALA A 116 10.34 22.03 -5.98
CA ALA A 116 11.32 21.61 -6.97
C ALA A 116 12.55 22.53 -7.03
N ALA A 117 12.40 23.84 -6.82
CA ALA A 117 13.52 24.78 -6.88
C ALA A 117 14.47 24.59 -5.68
N ALA A 118 13.92 24.43 -4.48
CA ALA A 118 14.68 24.12 -3.28
C ALA A 118 15.41 22.78 -3.42
N LEU A 119 14.75 21.73 -3.93
CA LEU A 119 15.39 20.41 -4.10
C LEU A 119 16.42 20.41 -5.24
N ALA A 120 16.21 21.16 -6.31
CA ALA A 120 17.13 21.24 -7.45
C ALA A 120 18.48 21.90 -7.08
N SER A 121 18.46 22.78 -6.08
CA SER A 121 19.62 23.50 -5.56
C SER A 121 20.23 22.85 -4.31
N ALA A 122 19.71 21.70 -3.89
CA ALA A 122 20.20 20.99 -2.71
C ALA A 122 21.66 20.55 -2.87
N ARG A 123 22.46 20.76 -1.82
CA ARG A 123 23.77 20.11 -1.70
C ARG A 123 23.55 18.61 -1.52
N ALA A 124 24.31 17.81 -2.26
CA ALA A 124 24.13 16.37 -2.25
C ALA A 124 24.37 15.77 -0.86
N GLU A 125 25.36 16.28 -0.12
CA GLU A 125 25.73 15.78 1.20
C GLU A 125 24.60 15.98 2.23
N ASP A 126 24.00 17.17 2.26
CA ASP A 126 22.91 17.50 3.18
C ASP A 126 21.68 16.61 2.93
N LEU A 127 21.35 16.40 1.65
CA LEU A 127 20.25 15.53 1.25
C LEU A 127 20.55 14.06 1.54
N GLU A 128 21.79 13.62 1.29
CA GLU A 128 22.25 12.27 1.63
C GLU A 128 22.07 11.97 3.11
N ASP A 129 22.35 12.91 4.01
CA ASP A 129 22.18 12.72 5.46
C ASP A 129 20.71 12.51 5.84
N ILE A 130 19.77 13.22 5.21
CA ILE A 130 18.33 13.05 5.45
C ILE A 130 17.85 11.66 5.00
N ILE A 131 18.26 11.21 3.81
CA ILE A 131 17.73 9.96 3.22
C ILE A 131 18.65 8.75 3.37
N LYS A 132 19.74 8.88 4.14
CA LYS A 132 20.75 7.82 4.38
C LYS A 132 20.13 6.49 4.81
N SER A 133 19.09 6.58 5.62
CA SER A 133 18.35 5.44 6.16
C SER A 133 17.53 4.68 5.12
N LEU A 134 17.38 5.15 3.88
CA LEU A 134 16.56 4.48 2.86
C LEU A 134 17.29 3.39 2.07
N GLY A 135 18.61 3.25 2.24
CA GLY A 135 19.44 2.40 1.38
C GLY A 135 19.55 2.92 -0.05
N PHE A 136 20.64 2.59 -0.75
CA PHE A 136 20.97 3.15 -2.08
C PHE A 136 20.89 4.69 -2.14
N TYR A 137 21.10 5.34 -1.01
CA TYR A 137 20.77 6.75 -0.80
C TYR A 137 21.51 7.67 -1.76
N ARG A 138 22.80 7.41 -2.06
CA ARG A 138 23.56 8.17 -3.07
C ARG A 138 22.93 8.18 -4.46
N ALA A 139 22.42 7.02 -4.90
CA ALA A 139 21.75 6.91 -6.19
C ALA A 139 20.38 7.60 -6.15
N LYS A 140 19.66 7.49 -5.03
CA LYS A 140 18.40 8.19 -4.79
C LYS A 140 18.59 9.71 -4.79
N THR A 141 19.58 10.23 -4.07
CA THR A 141 19.97 11.65 -4.04
C THR A 141 20.18 12.19 -5.44
N ARG A 142 21.05 11.56 -6.23
CA ARG A 142 21.29 11.97 -7.62
C ARG A 142 20.00 11.96 -8.46
N SER A 143 19.15 10.95 -8.26
CA SER A 143 17.90 10.82 -9.01
C SER A 143 16.91 11.93 -8.68
N ILE A 144 16.72 12.25 -7.40
CA ILE A 144 15.73 13.27 -6.99
C ILE A 144 16.21 14.71 -7.21
N ILE A 145 17.53 14.96 -7.14
CA ILE A 145 18.11 16.25 -7.56
C ILE A 145 17.93 16.43 -9.08
N ALA A 146 18.30 15.44 -9.89
CA ALA A 146 18.14 15.51 -11.34
C ALA A 146 16.67 15.66 -11.75
N LEU A 147 15.77 14.94 -11.08
CA LEU A 147 14.32 15.09 -11.23
C LEU A 147 13.88 16.53 -10.95
N ALA A 148 14.29 17.10 -9.82
CA ALA A 148 13.91 18.45 -9.43
C ALA A 148 14.46 19.49 -10.42
N GLN A 149 15.71 19.32 -10.87
CA GLN A 149 16.32 20.18 -11.89
C GLN A 149 15.52 20.15 -13.20
N GLN A 150 15.14 18.95 -13.68
CA GLN A 150 14.30 18.82 -14.88
C GLN A 150 12.93 19.48 -14.71
N LEU A 151 12.31 19.37 -13.53
CA LEU A 151 11.04 20.05 -13.26
C LEU A 151 11.21 21.56 -13.39
N VAL A 152 12.28 22.14 -12.84
CA VAL A 152 12.57 23.57 -12.93
C VAL A 152 12.85 24.01 -14.37
N THR A 153 13.68 23.29 -15.12
CA THR A 153 14.12 23.73 -16.45
C THR A 153 13.15 23.39 -17.58
N GLU A 154 12.38 22.31 -17.47
CA GLU A 154 11.52 21.80 -18.55
C GLU A 154 10.02 21.92 -18.23
N CYS A 155 9.64 22.16 -16.98
CA CYS A 155 8.24 22.15 -16.53
C CYS A 155 7.88 23.31 -15.57
N ASP A 156 8.65 24.40 -15.56
CA ASP A 156 8.40 25.60 -14.73
C ASP A 156 8.25 25.29 -13.21
N GLY A 157 8.97 24.28 -12.73
CA GLY A 157 8.92 23.79 -11.35
C GLY A 157 7.67 22.98 -11.00
N GLN A 158 6.79 22.69 -11.96
CA GLN A 158 5.52 21.99 -11.75
C GLN A 158 5.59 20.53 -12.21
N VAL A 159 4.90 19.65 -11.49
CA VAL A 159 4.77 18.24 -11.92
C VAL A 159 3.78 18.16 -13.10
N PRO A 160 4.20 17.63 -14.27
CA PRO A 160 3.32 17.56 -15.42
C PRO A 160 2.20 16.54 -15.23
N ALA A 161 1.00 16.88 -15.67
CA ALA A 161 -0.19 16.03 -15.57
C ALA A 161 -0.40 15.11 -16.79
N THR A 162 0.69 14.72 -17.48
CA THR A 162 0.61 13.81 -18.64
C THR A 162 1.64 12.69 -18.55
N LEU A 163 1.23 11.48 -18.97
CA LEU A 163 2.10 10.31 -18.99
C LEU A 163 3.37 10.55 -19.82
N LYS A 164 3.23 11.16 -21.01
CA LYS A 164 4.34 11.39 -21.96
C LYS A 164 5.42 12.31 -21.37
N GLN A 165 5.04 13.29 -20.56
CA GLN A 165 6.00 14.17 -19.89
C GLN A 165 6.59 13.49 -18.65
N LEU A 166 5.76 12.87 -17.81
CA LEU A 166 6.23 12.21 -16.58
C LEU A 166 7.30 11.16 -16.86
N VAL A 167 7.14 10.31 -17.87
CA VAL A 167 8.12 9.24 -18.16
C VAL A 167 9.46 9.73 -18.71
N LYS A 168 9.58 11.02 -19.04
CA LYS A 168 10.88 11.62 -19.42
C LYS A 168 11.69 12.05 -18.19
N LEU A 169 11.04 12.21 -17.05
CA LEU A 169 11.67 12.65 -15.82
C LEU A 169 12.57 11.56 -15.23
N ALA A 170 13.69 11.99 -14.64
CA ALA A 170 14.67 11.10 -14.04
C ALA A 170 14.04 10.23 -12.93
N GLY A 171 14.26 8.91 -13.02
CA GLY A 171 13.72 7.94 -12.05
C GLY A 171 12.23 7.64 -12.22
N VAL A 172 11.55 8.22 -13.23
CA VAL A 172 10.11 8.04 -13.43
C VAL A 172 9.82 7.07 -14.58
N GLY A 173 9.47 5.83 -14.21
CA GLY A 173 8.92 4.86 -15.15
C GLY A 173 7.40 4.99 -15.32
N ARG A 174 6.83 4.24 -16.27
CA ARG A 174 5.37 4.20 -16.53
C ARG A 174 4.54 3.92 -15.27
N LYS A 175 4.99 3.00 -14.41
CA LYS A 175 4.32 2.71 -13.12
C LYS A 175 4.29 3.93 -12.21
N THR A 176 5.44 4.58 -12.01
CA THR A 176 5.57 5.79 -11.18
C THR A 176 4.67 6.90 -11.71
N ALA A 177 4.65 7.10 -13.03
CA ALA A 177 3.77 8.08 -13.66
C ALA A 177 2.29 7.80 -13.37
N PHE A 178 1.83 6.55 -13.47
CA PHE A 178 0.43 6.21 -13.12
C PHE A 178 0.11 6.36 -11.64
N VAL A 179 1.05 6.11 -10.73
CA VAL A 179 0.86 6.43 -9.30
C VAL A 179 0.57 7.92 -9.14
N VAL A 180 1.39 8.78 -9.75
CA VAL A 180 1.24 10.24 -9.64
C VAL A 180 -0.05 10.72 -10.31
N LEU A 181 -0.32 10.30 -11.55
CA LEU A 181 -1.53 10.67 -12.30
C LEU A 181 -2.81 10.26 -11.56
N GLY A 182 -2.85 9.03 -11.04
CA GLY A 182 -4.01 8.49 -10.36
C GLY A 182 -4.31 9.17 -9.02
N ASN A 183 -3.28 9.50 -8.24
CA ASN A 183 -3.45 9.98 -6.86
C ASN A 183 -3.37 11.51 -6.73
N ALA A 184 -2.63 12.20 -7.59
CA ALA A 184 -2.46 13.66 -7.51
C ALA A 184 -3.31 14.41 -8.55
N PHE A 185 -3.64 13.78 -9.69
CA PHE A 185 -4.36 14.42 -10.79
C PHE A 185 -5.71 13.77 -11.11
N ASN A 186 -6.14 12.76 -10.34
CA ASN A 186 -7.37 12.00 -10.57
C ASN A 186 -7.49 11.40 -11.99
N GLN A 187 -6.36 11.13 -12.65
CA GLN A 187 -6.31 10.53 -13.97
C GLN A 187 -6.11 9.02 -13.84
N PRO A 188 -7.09 8.18 -14.24
CA PRO A 188 -7.04 6.77 -13.93
C PRO A 188 -5.87 6.01 -14.58
N GLY A 189 -5.20 5.16 -13.80
CA GLY A 189 -4.10 4.34 -14.27
C GLY A 189 -3.98 3.04 -13.46
N LEU A 190 -3.64 1.94 -14.14
CA LEU A 190 -3.31 0.69 -13.47
C LEU A 190 -1.82 0.64 -13.17
N THR A 191 -1.49 0.47 -11.89
CA THR A 191 -0.11 0.34 -11.42
C THR A 191 0.23 -1.13 -11.21
N VAL A 192 0.75 -1.78 -12.25
CA VAL A 192 1.13 -3.19 -12.18
C VAL A 192 2.44 -3.34 -11.42
N ASP A 193 2.33 -3.69 -10.14
CA ASP A 193 3.45 -4.08 -9.29
C ASP A 193 3.46 -5.59 -8.99
N THR A 194 4.33 -6.01 -8.07
CA THR A 194 4.45 -7.41 -7.67
C THR A 194 3.20 -7.94 -6.94
N HIS A 195 2.47 -7.08 -6.23
CA HIS A 195 1.19 -7.44 -5.59
C HIS A 195 0.10 -7.55 -6.64
N PHE A 196 -0.08 -6.51 -7.45
CA PHE A 196 -1.08 -6.44 -8.51
C PHE A 196 -0.96 -7.62 -9.46
N GLY A 197 0.21 -7.85 -10.04
CA GLY A 197 0.42 -8.94 -10.99
C GLY A 197 0.15 -10.32 -10.35
N ARG A 198 0.62 -10.54 -9.12
CA ARG A 198 0.38 -11.80 -8.40
C ARG A 198 -1.10 -12.03 -8.17
N LEU A 199 -1.82 -11.03 -7.67
CA LEU A 199 -3.24 -11.16 -7.36
C LEU A 199 -4.09 -11.22 -8.62
N ALA A 200 -3.76 -10.47 -9.68
CA ALA A 200 -4.43 -10.57 -10.97
C ALA A 200 -4.38 -12.00 -11.51
N ARG A 201 -3.23 -12.69 -11.37
CA ARG A 201 -3.10 -14.11 -11.71
C ARG A 201 -3.89 -15.02 -10.77
N ARG A 202 -3.74 -14.88 -9.45
CA ARG A 202 -4.46 -15.71 -8.47
C ARG A 202 -5.98 -15.59 -8.57
N MET A 203 -6.47 -14.40 -8.90
CA MET A 203 -7.89 -14.12 -9.09
C MET A 203 -8.38 -14.48 -10.50
N GLY A 204 -7.51 -15.03 -11.36
CA GLY A 204 -7.86 -15.46 -12.72
C GLY A 204 -8.30 -14.32 -13.63
N MET A 205 -7.69 -13.14 -13.49
CA MET A 205 -7.89 -12.01 -14.40
C MET A 205 -7.04 -12.18 -15.67
N THR A 206 -5.83 -12.72 -15.53
CA THR A 206 -4.86 -12.95 -16.60
C THR A 206 -3.91 -14.10 -16.21
N ILE A 207 -3.24 -14.70 -17.18
CA ILE A 207 -2.12 -15.64 -16.96
C ILE A 207 -0.76 -14.99 -17.23
N GLU A 208 -0.76 -13.76 -17.77
CA GLU A 208 0.45 -13.08 -18.18
C GLU A 208 1.33 -12.68 -16.99
N LYS A 209 2.63 -12.68 -17.22
CA LYS A 209 3.65 -12.27 -16.25
C LYS A 209 4.25 -10.91 -16.58
N ASP A 210 4.26 -10.55 -17.86
CA ASP A 210 4.74 -9.26 -18.33
C ASP A 210 3.82 -8.12 -17.83
N PRO A 211 4.34 -7.08 -17.16
CA PRO A 211 3.52 -6.01 -16.61
C PRO A 211 2.67 -5.27 -17.64
N VAL A 212 3.17 -5.08 -18.87
CA VAL A 212 2.45 -4.34 -19.92
C VAL A 212 1.27 -5.16 -20.44
N LYS A 213 1.47 -6.47 -20.64
CA LYS A 213 0.37 -7.37 -21.00
C LYS A 213 -0.67 -7.50 -19.89
N VAL A 214 -0.23 -7.62 -18.63
CA VAL A 214 -1.13 -7.65 -17.47
C VAL A 214 -1.95 -6.36 -17.40
N GLU A 215 -1.32 -5.19 -17.57
CA GLU A 215 -2.01 -3.89 -17.61
C GLU A 215 -3.12 -3.90 -18.66
N ARG A 216 -2.80 -4.30 -19.89
CA ARG A 216 -3.74 -4.34 -21.02
C ARG A 216 -4.91 -5.28 -20.79
N GLU A 217 -4.66 -6.51 -20.35
CA GLU A 217 -5.70 -7.51 -20.15
C GLU A 217 -6.61 -7.17 -18.96
N VAL A 218 -6.03 -6.71 -17.86
CA VAL A 218 -6.82 -6.33 -16.68
C VAL A 218 -7.61 -5.06 -16.96
N ALA A 219 -7.05 -4.08 -17.69
CA ALA A 219 -7.76 -2.88 -18.12
C ALA A 219 -9.06 -3.22 -18.89
N ALA A 220 -9.06 -4.26 -19.72
CA ALA A 220 -10.24 -4.68 -20.48
C ALA A 220 -11.38 -5.28 -19.60
N LEU A 221 -11.09 -5.63 -18.34
CA LEU A 221 -12.07 -6.20 -17.41
C LEU A 221 -12.82 -5.14 -16.60
N PHE A 222 -12.27 -3.93 -16.46
CA PHE A 222 -12.78 -2.88 -15.56
C PHE A 222 -13.02 -1.56 -16.29
N GLU A 223 -13.93 -0.73 -15.77
CA GLU A 223 -14.11 0.63 -16.28
C GLU A 223 -12.92 1.51 -15.88
N LYS A 224 -12.56 2.48 -16.72
CA LYS A 224 -11.40 3.37 -16.48
C LYS A 224 -11.44 4.02 -15.10
N LYS A 225 -12.62 4.50 -14.67
CA LYS A 225 -12.81 5.14 -13.36
C LYS A 225 -12.40 4.27 -12.16
N ASP A 226 -12.40 2.94 -12.32
CA ASP A 226 -12.09 2.00 -11.25
C ASP A 226 -10.60 1.66 -11.17
N TRP A 227 -9.77 2.05 -12.15
CA TRP A 227 -8.41 1.55 -12.29
C TRP A 227 -7.51 1.89 -11.10
N THR A 228 -7.50 3.16 -10.67
CA THR A 228 -6.68 3.60 -9.53
C THR A 228 -7.09 2.88 -8.24
N GLN A 229 -8.39 2.81 -7.95
CA GLN A 229 -8.88 2.12 -6.75
C GLN A 229 -8.69 0.61 -6.81
N LEU A 230 -8.79 -0.01 -7.98
CA LEU A 230 -8.45 -1.43 -8.16
C LEU A 230 -6.99 -1.69 -7.77
N SER A 231 -6.07 -0.84 -8.25
CA SER A 231 -4.66 -0.93 -7.89
C SER A 231 -4.45 -0.85 -6.38
N HIS A 232 -5.03 0.14 -5.69
CA HIS A 232 -4.93 0.27 -4.24
C HIS A 232 -5.49 -0.94 -3.50
N ARG A 233 -6.70 -1.40 -3.86
CA ARG A 233 -7.36 -2.55 -3.24
C ARG A 233 -6.54 -3.84 -3.39
N LEU A 234 -5.95 -4.07 -4.57
CA LEU A 234 -5.10 -5.24 -4.78
C LEU A 234 -3.79 -5.14 -3.99
N VAL A 235 -3.15 -3.97 -3.93
CA VAL A 235 -1.96 -3.77 -3.10
C VAL A 235 -2.29 -4.00 -1.63
N TYR A 236 -3.38 -3.42 -1.12
CA TYR A 236 -3.84 -3.62 0.25
C TYR A 236 -4.07 -5.10 0.55
N HIS A 237 -4.89 -5.76 -0.26
CA HIS A 237 -5.20 -7.17 -0.09
C HIS A 237 -3.95 -8.04 -0.14
N GLY A 238 -3.04 -7.76 -1.07
CA GLY A 238 -1.79 -8.50 -1.24
C GLY A 238 -0.76 -8.28 -0.12
N ARG A 239 -0.85 -7.18 0.63
CA ARG A 239 -0.01 -6.88 1.80
C ARG A 239 -0.59 -7.41 3.11
N ARG A 240 -1.93 -7.48 3.21
CA ARG A 240 -2.65 -7.80 4.45
C ARG A 240 -3.07 -9.27 4.56
N ILE A 241 -3.50 -9.89 3.45
CA ILE A 241 -4.10 -11.23 3.45
C ILE A 241 -3.43 -12.16 2.42
N CYS A 242 -3.32 -11.73 1.16
CA CYS A 242 -2.88 -12.58 0.05
C CYS A 242 -1.36 -12.51 -0.17
N HIS A 243 -0.60 -12.90 0.86
CA HIS A 243 0.87 -12.88 0.89
C HIS A 243 1.50 -13.73 -0.21
N ALA A 244 2.71 -13.37 -0.63
CA ALA A 244 3.39 -14.06 -1.72
C ALA A 244 3.63 -15.55 -1.43
N GLN A 245 4.18 -15.88 -0.27
CA GLN A 245 4.53 -17.26 0.11
C GLN A 245 3.33 -18.04 0.68
N LYS A 246 2.76 -17.58 1.80
CA LYS A 246 1.64 -18.25 2.47
C LYS A 246 0.44 -17.31 2.63
N PRO A 247 -0.50 -17.24 1.65
CA PRO A 247 -1.68 -16.41 1.77
C PRO A 247 -2.64 -16.93 2.85
N ALA A 248 -3.39 -16.03 3.49
CA ALA A 248 -4.36 -16.33 4.53
C ALA A 248 -5.74 -16.65 3.91
N CYS A 249 -5.83 -17.75 3.15
CA CYS A 249 -7.04 -18.11 2.40
C CYS A 249 -8.29 -18.31 3.29
N GLY A 250 -8.13 -18.82 4.52
CA GLY A 250 -9.23 -19.10 5.46
C GLY A 250 -9.99 -17.86 5.94
N VAL A 251 -9.37 -16.68 5.89
CA VAL A 251 -9.99 -15.39 6.23
C VAL A 251 -10.15 -14.47 5.03
N CYS A 252 -9.94 -14.98 3.81
CA CYS A 252 -9.98 -14.16 2.61
C CYS A 252 -11.43 -13.79 2.25
N PRO A 253 -11.75 -12.49 2.13
CA PRO A 253 -13.12 -12.04 1.87
C PRO A 253 -13.62 -12.39 0.49
N VAL A 254 -12.81 -12.95 -0.40
CA VAL A 254 -13.20 -13.32 -1.77
C VAL A 254 -12.90 -14.79 -2.08
N ALA A 255 -12.76 -15.63 -1.06
CA ALA A 255 -12.38 -17.03 -1.21
C ALA A 255 -13.33 -17.84 -2.12
N ASP A 256 -14.64 -17.64 -2.02
CA ASP A 256 -15.66 -18.23 -2.89
C ASP A 256 -15.62 -17.72 -4.35
N LEU A 257 -14.89 -16.64 -4.61
CA LEU A 257 -14.71 -16.04 -5.94
C LEU A 257 -13.27 -16.20 -6.47
N CYS A 258 -12.35 -16.73 -5.67
CA CYS A 258 -10.94 -16.88 -6.04
C CYS A 258 -10.67 -18.25 -6.67
N PRO A 259 -10.19 -18.34 -7.92
CA PRO A 259 -9.76 -19.61 -8.53
C PRO A 259 -8.59 -20.26 -7.79
N SER A 260 -7.69 -19.46 -7.21
CA SER A 260 -6.53 -19.92 -6.44
C SER A 260 -6.81 -20.16 -4.94
N TYR A 261 -8.08 -20.28 -4.52
CA TYR A 261 -8.35 -20.68 -3.14
C TYR A 261 -7.66 -22.02 -2.80
N GLY A 262 -7.07 -22.10 -1.61
CA GLY A 262 -6.29 -23.25 -1.16
C GLY A 262 -4.78 -23.19 -1.47
N GLU A 263 -4.27 -22.11 -2.08
CA GLU A 263 -2.82 -21.91 -2.26
C GLU A 263 -2.08 -21.61 -0.94
N GLY A 264 -2.81 -21.25 0.13
CA GLY A 264 -2.25 -20.98 1.45
C GLY A 264 -3.08 -21.58 2.58
N GLU A 265 -3.02 -20.97 3.77
CA GLU A 265 -3.70 -21.48 4.97
C GLU A 265 -5.21 -21.35 4.82
N THR A 266 -5.95 -22.46 4.88
CA THR A 266 -7.41 -22.49 4.76
C THR A 266 -8.14 -22.59 6.08
N ASP A 267 -7.47 -23.03 7.14
CA ASP A 267 -8.03 -23.03 8.49
C ASP A 267 -8.20 -21.58 8.97
N GLU A 268 -9.40 -21.20 9.39
CA GLU A 268 -9.71 -19.80 9.71
C GLU A 268 -8.85 -19.28 10.87
N ILE A 269 -8.69 -20.07 11.93
CA ILE A 269 -7.96 -19.68 13.14
C ILE A 269 -6.47 -19.47 12.82
N LYS A 270 -5.87 -20.39 12.07
CA LYS A 270 -4.47 -20.28 11.64
C LYS A 270 -4.29 -19.17 10.61
N ALA A 271 -5.21 -19.00 9.68
CA ALA A 271 -5.14 -17.95 8.66
C ALA A 271 -5.26 -16.55 9.27
N ARG A 272 -6.08 -16.38 10.31
CA ARG A 272 -6.22 -15.10 11.05
C ARG A 272 -4.88 -14.62 11.62
N LYS A 273 -4.04 -15.55 12.10
CA LYS A 273 -2.69 -15.24 12.60
C LYS A 273 -1.72 -14.74 11.53
N LEU A 274 -2.04 -14.96 10.26
CA LEU A 274 -1.23 -14.51 9.13
C LEU A 274 -1.60 -13.10 8.65
N MET A 275 -2.70 -12.51 9.14
CA MET A 275 -3.07 -11.14 8.75
C MET A 275 -2.01 -10.14 9.21
N LYS A 276 -1.79 -9.08 8.43
CA LYS A 276 -0.74 -8.08 8.66
C LYS A 276 -1.29 -6.65 8.73
N TYR A 277 -0.43 -5.72 9.13
CA TYR A 277 -0.74 -4.30 9.27
C TYR A 277 -1.89 -4.09 10.25
N GLU A 278 -2.86 -3.24 9.95
CA GLU A 278 -4.00 -2.97 10.82
C GLU A 278 -4.90 -4.20 11.01
N MET A 279 -4.85 -5.18 10.11
CA MET A 279 -5.63 -6.41 10.23
C MET A 279 -4.94 -7.49 11.07
N ALA A 280 -3.71 -7.27 11.55
CA ALA A 280 -3.05 -8.26 12.41
C ALA A 280 -3.78 -8.42 13.76
N PRO A 281 -3.83 -9.62 14.34
CA PRO A 281 -4.43 -9.82 15.66
C PRO A 281 -3.81 -8.89 16.71
N GLY A 282 -4.63 -8.26 17.55
CA GLY A 282 -4.19 -7.29 18.56
C GLY A 282 -4.05 -5.86 18.04
N ARG A 283 -4.45 -5.58 16.79
CA ARG A 283 -4.42 -4.24 16.17
C ARG A 283 -5.81 -3.72 15.81
N GLU A 284 -6.83 -4.24 16.47
CA GLU A 284 -8.23 -3.93 16.19
C GLU A 284 -8.53 -2.42 16.36
N GLY A 285 -7.91 -1.77 17.35
CA GLY A 285 -8.03 -0.31 17.54
C GLY A 285 -7.48 0.49 16.36
N LEU A 286 -6.37 0.05 15.76
CA LEU A 286 -5.81 0.68 14.55
C LEU A 286 -6.73 0.47 13.35
N HIS A 287 -7.25 -0.76 13.17
CA HIS A 287 -8.19 -1.05 12.08
C HIS A 287 -9.44 -0.18 12.15
N LEU A 288 -10.01 -0.05 13.36
CA LEU A 288 -11.18 0.77 13.59
C LEU A 288 -10.93 2.24 13.26
N LYS A 289 -9.76 2.79 13.63
CA LYS A 289 -9.40 4.17 13.31
C LYS A 289 -9.28 4.39 11.79
N PHE A 290 -8.70 3.44 11.05
CA PHE A 290 -8.72 3.50 9.58
C PHE A 290 -10.14 3.51 9.02
N LEU A 291 -11.05 2.67 9.54
CA LEU A 291 -12.45 2.64 9.15
C LEU A 291 -13.21 3.93 9.50
N LYS A 292 -12.83 4.59 10.60
CA LYS A 292 -13.33 5.92 11.00
C LYS A 292 -12.70 7.07 10.20
N GLY A 293 -11.85 6.79 9.20
CA GLY A 293 -11.29 7.77 8.28
C GLY A 293 -10.05 8.51 8.77
N TYR A 294 -9.39 8.01 9.82
CA TYR A 294 -8.14 8.62 10.30
C TYR A 294 -7.04 8.52 9.25
N SER A 295 -6.33 9.62 9.03
CA SER A 295 -5.15 9.63 8.17
C SER A 295 -3.96 8.94 8.84
N ARG A 296 -3.01 8.48 8.02
CA ARG A 296 -1.77 7.84 8.51
C ARG A 296 -0.98 8.76 9.44
N ARG A 297 -0.92 10.06 9.12
CA ARG A 297 -0.26 11.07 9.98
C ARG A 297 -0.96 11.24 11.32
N GLN A 298 -2.30 11.27 11.35
CA GLN A 298 -3.05 11.33 12.61
C GLN A 298 -2.78 10.10 13.47
N LEU A 299 -2.76 8.91 12.87
CA LEU A 299 -2.45 7.66 13.56
C LEU A 299 -1.04 7.66 14.15
N GLN A 300 -0.03 8.12 13.40
CA GLN A 300 1.34 8.23 13.89
C GLN A 300 1.47 9.24 15.03
N ALA A 301 0.77 10.38 14.96
CA ALA A 301 0.72 11.37 16.02
C ALA A 301 0.08 10.81 17.31
N GLU A 302 -0.87 9.88 17.17
CA GLU A 302 -1.44 9.10 18.29
C GLU A 302 -0.54 7.94 18.76
N GLY A 303 0.65 7.77 18.17
CA GLY A 303 1.63 6.75 18.57
C GLY A 303 1.42 5.37 17.92
N TYR A 304 0.50 5.23 16.96
CA TYR A 304 0.36 3.98 16.24
C TYR A 304 1.54 3.74 15.29
N SER A 305 2.21 2.60 15.44
CA SER A 305 3.06 2.07 14.38
C SER A 305 2.19 1.72 13.16
N LEU A 306 2.67 1.98 11.94
CA LEU A 306 1.98 1.63 10.69
C LEU A 306 2.71 0.52 9.91
N GLY A 307 3.78 -0.03 10.48
CA GLY A 307 4.53 -1.15 9.93
C GLY A 307 3.77 -2.47 10.02
N SER A 308 4.26 -3.46 9.27
CA SER A 308 3.79 -4.84 9.29
C SER A 308 4.29 -5.60 10.50
#